data_AF-A0A7C1RCF7-F1
#
_entry.id   AF-A0A7C1RCF7-F1
#
_cell.length_a   1.000
_cell.length_b   1.000
_cell.length_c   1.000
_cell.angle_alpha   90.00
_cell.angle_beta   90.00
_cell.angle_gamma   90.00
#
_symmetry.space_group_name_H-M   'P 1'
#
loop_
_entity.id
_entity.type
_entity.pdbx_description
1 polymer ?
#
loop_
_entity_poly.entity_id
_entity_poly.type
_entity_poly.pdbx_seq_one_letter_code
_entity_poly.pdbx_strand_id
1 'polypeptide(L)'
;PNWVTGIILATFTAMVILGGIKSIAKVTQILVPFMIIIYITAASVILLMKISVIPQIFVLIFKHAFTPTAAVGGFLGATVMHAMRMGVSKGVFSNESGLGSAPIAAAAAKTPNPVKQALVSMTQTFIDTLVVCTMTGLVLILSGLWTYGPELKGAKLTAMAFGKFLPGGIGEFIVTLTLIFFAYSTILGWCYYGEKSIEYLFKERAVKIYRVVFVIFVAVGTFLKLETVWRLSDIMNGLMAFPNLVALVGLSAIVVSETNKYYYKRQK
;
A
#
# COMPACT_ATOMS: atom_id res chain seq x y z
N PRO A 1 14.87 18.29 8.67
CA PRO A 1 15.08 17.70 10.01
C PRO A 1 13.82 16.96 10.47
N ASN A 2 13.97 15.79 11.09
CA ASN A 2 12.83 14.90 11.40
C ASN A 2 11.76 15.57 12.26
N TRP A 3 12.15 16.45 13.19
CA TRP A 3 11.23 17.18 14.05
C TRP A 3 10.36 18.18 13.28
N VAL A 4 10.91 18.89 12.28
CA VAL A 4 10.16 19.81 11.41
C VAL A 4 9.12 19.04 10.60
N THR A 5 9.54 17.94 9.97
CA THR A 5 8.65 17.06 9.21
C THR A 5 7.55 16.50 10.11
N GLY A 6 7.87 16.10 11.34
CA GLY A 6 6.91 15.59 12.32
C GLY A 6 5.86 16.63 12.70
N ILE A 7 6.27 17.86 13.00
CA ILE A 7 5.35 18.96 13.34
C ILE A 7 4.43 19.28 12.15
N ILE A 8 4.99 19.37 10.94
CA ILE A 8 4.21 19.64 9.73
C ILE A 8 3.18 18.53 9.51
N LEU A 9 3.61 17.26 9.46
CA LEU A 9 2.71 16.13 9.26
C LEU A 9 1.64 16.04 10.33
N ALA A 10 1.98 16.23 11.60
CA ALA A 10 1.02 16.22 12.70
C ALA A 10 -0.02 17.33 12.56
N THR A 11 0.41 18.56 12.22
CA THR A 11 -0.48 19.70 12.03
C THR A 11 -1.47 19.46 10.89
N PHE A 12 -0.97 19.08 9.71
CA PHE A 12 -1.82 18.77 8.56
C PHE A 12 -2.77 17.61 8.86
N THR A 13 -2.25 16.54 9.49
CA THR A 13 -3.08 15.39 9.89
C THR A 13 -4.21 15.83 10.82
N ALA A 14 -3.90 16.61 11.87
CA ALA A 14 -4.89 17.11 12.83
C ALA A 14 -5.98 17.93 12.14
N MET A 15 -5.61 18.84 11.23
CA MET A 15 -6.58 19.65 10.48
C MET A 15 -7.57 18.80 9.70
N VAL A 16 -7.15 17.66 9.15
CA VAL A 16 -8.02 16.78 8.36
C VAL A 16 -8.82 15.84 9.27
N ILE A 17 -8.16 15.08 10.15
CA ILE A 17 -8.82 13.99 10.88
C ILE A 17 -9.78 14.49 11.95
N LEU A 18 -9.57 15.69 12.51
CA LEU A 18 -10.50 16.24 13.51
C LEU A 18 -11.89 16.51 12.91
N GLY A 19 -11.97 16.79 11.60
CA GLY A 19 -13.22 16.89 10.84
C GLY A 19 -13.91 15.54 10.53
N GLY A 20 -13.30 14.41 10.92
CA GLY A 20 -13.84 13.06 10.74
C GLY A 20 -13.89 12.58 9.29
N ILE A 21 -14.63 11.49 9.05
CA ILE A 21 -14.63 10.77 7.75
C ILE A 21 -15.00 11.65 6.55
N LYS A 22 -15.90 12.62 6.72
CA LYS A 22 -16.27 13.54 5.62
C LYS A 22 -15.08 14.42 5.20
N SER A 23 -14.30 14.88 6.17
CA SER A 23 -13.09 15.67 5.92
C SER A 23 -12.01 14.82 5.28
N ILE A 24 -11.77 13.62 5.82
CA ILE A 24 -10.81 12.64 5.27
C ILE A 24 -11.16 12.36 3.80
N ALA A 25 -12.41 11.97 3.52
CA ALA A 25 -12.88 11.67 2.16
C ALA A 25 -12.73 12.87 1.21
N LYS A 26 -12.99 14.10 1.68
CA LYS A 26 -12.85 15.32 0.87
C LYS A 26 -11.41 15.57 0.43
N VAL A 27 -10.45 15.24 1.28
CA VAL A 27 -9.02 15.41 0.99
C VAL A 27 -8.50 14.24 0.14
N THR A 28 -8.82 13.00 0.52
CA THR A 28 -8.33 11.82 -0.19
C THR A 28 -8.88 11.69 -1.61
N GLN A 29 -10.13 12.11 -1.87
CA GLN A 29 -10.69 12.09 -3.23
C GLN A 29 -9.92 12.99 -4.23
N ILE A 30 -9.17 13.98 -3.73
CA ILE A 30 -8.33 14.87 -4.57
C ILE A 30 -6.89 14.35 -4.60
N LEU A 31 -6.33 14.02 -3.44
CA LEU A 31 -4.94 13.58 -3.32
C LEU A 31 -4.67 12.27 -4.06
N VAL A 32 -5.56 11.28 -3.91
CA VAL A 32 -5.33 9.92 -4.42
C VAL A 32 -5.28 9.90 -5.96
N PRO A 33 -6.24 10.49 -6.70
CA PRO A 33 -6.13 10.54 -8.16
C PRO A 33 -4.91 11.33 -8.61
N PHE A 34 -4.61 12.46 -7.96
CA PHE A 34 -3.46 13.31 -8.31
C PHE A 34 -2.13 12.56 -8.21
N MET A 35 -1.88 11.90 -7.06
CA MET A 35 -0.62 11.18 -6.85
C MET A 35 -0.47 9.97 -7.78
N ILE A 36 -1.56 9.24 -8.04
CA ILE A 36 -1.54 8.06 -8.92
C ILE A 36 -1.29 8.48 -10.37
N ILE A 37 -1.99 9.50 -10.87
CA ILE A 37 -1.85 9.98 -12.26
C ILE A 37 -0.42 10.44 -12.51
N ILE A 38 0.17 11.25 -11.63
CA ILE A 38 1.54 11.73 -11.79
C ILE A 38 2.52 10.55 -11.78
N TYR A 39 2.38 9.64 -10.82
CA TYR A 39 3.29 8.51 -10.68
C TYR A 39 3.24 7.56 -11.87
N ILE A 40 2.02 7.15 -12.28
CA ILE A 40 1.80 6.29 -13.44
C ILE A 40 2.28 6.98 -14.71
N THR A 41 2.05 8.28 -14.88
CA THR A 41 2.51 8.99 -16.08
C THR A 41 4.03 8.97 -16.18
N ALA A 42 4.72 9.31 -15.10
CA ALA A 42 6.19 9.31 -15.06
C ALA A 42 6.75 7.90 -15.31
N ALA A 43 6.20 6.88 -14.66
CA ALA A 43 6.62 5.51 -14.86
C ALA A 43 6.33 5.02 -16.29
N SER A 44 5.16 5.38 -16.85
CA SER A 44 4.79 5.04 -18.23
C SER A 44 5.77 5.64 -19.23
N VAL A 45 6.15 6.91 -19.07
CA VAL A 45 7.14 7.56 -19.94
C VAL A 45 8.46 6.77 -19.92
N ILE A 46 8.97 6.43 -18.73
CA ILE A 46 10.22 5.65 -18.59
C ILE A 46 10.09 4.28 -19.28
N LEU A 47 8.99 3.56 -19.04
CA LEU A 47 8.77 2.24 -19.59
C LEU A 47 8.61 2.26 -21.11
N LEU A 48 7.90 3.25 -21.67
CA LEU A 48 7.77 3.44 -23.11
C LEU A 48 9.12 3.74 -23.77
N MET A 49 9.99 4.53 -23.14
CA MET A 49 11.35 4.80 -23.62
C MET A 49 12.23 3.53 -23.68
N LYS A 50 11.89 2.49 -22.92
CA LYS A 50 12.64 1.22 -22.83
C LYS A 50 11.78 0.00 -23.14
N ILE A 51 10.75 0.17 -23.95
CA ILE A 51 9.72 -0.85 -24.20
C ILE A 51 10.29 -2.17 -24.73
N SER A 52 11.34 -2.13 -25.55
CA SER A 52 11.98 -3.31 -26.13
C SER A 52 12.64 -4.21 -25.08
N VAL A 53 13.01 -3.67 -23.92
CA VAL A 53 13.70 -4.41 -22.84
C VAL A 53 12.69 -5.01 -21.84
N ILE A 54 11.44 -4.52 -21.82
CA ILE A 54 10.41 -4.97 -20.87
C ILE A 54 10.18 -6.49 -20.91
N PRO A 55 10.07 -7.15 -22.08
CA PRO A 55 9.90 -8.60 -22.12
C PRO A 55 11.05 -9.36 -21.43
N GLN A 56 12.29 -8.89 -21.59
CA GLN A 56 13.46 -9.49 -20.95
C GLN A 56 13.43 -9.30 -19.42
N ILE A 57 12.93 -8.16 -18.94
CA ILE A 57 12.74 -7.90 -17.51
C ILE A 57 11.71 -8.89 -16.92
N PHE A 58 10.61 -9.17 -17.61
CA PHE A 58 9.67 -10.19 -17.15
C PHE A 58 10.31 -11.57 -17.09
N VAL A 59 11.08 -11.97 -18.12
CA VAL A 59 11.85 -13.23 -18.08
C VAL A 59 12.79 -13.27 -16.87
N LEU A 60 13.47 -12.16 -16.57
CA LEU A 60 14.34 -12.06 -15.40
C LEU A 60 13.55 -12.24 -14.08
N ILE A 61 12.42 -11.55 -13.93
CA ILE A 61 11.55 -11.66 -12.74
C ILE A 61 11.15 -13.12 -12.52
N PHE A 62 10.61 -13.78 -13.55
CA PHE A 62 10.17 -15.18 -13.44
C PHE A 62 11.33 -16.13 -13.18
N LYS A 63 12.47 -15.93 -13.86
CA LYS A 63 13.67 -16.76 -13.64
C LYS A 63 14.15 -16.65 -12.20
N HIS A 64 14.30 -15.44 -11.66
CA HIS A 64 14.76 -15.25 -10.28
C HIS A 64 13.72 -15.68 -9.23
N ALA A 65 12.43 -15.59 -9.54
CA ALA A 65 11.37 -16.02 -8.63
C ALA A 65 11.27 -17.55 -8.52
N PHE A 66 11.57 -18.29 -9.60
CA PHE A 66 11.32 -19.74 -9.67
C PHE A 66 12.59 -20.60 -9.80
N THR A 67 13.78 -20.01 -9.95
CA THR A 67 15.03 -20.78 -10.02
C THR A 67 15.70 -20.83 -8.64
N PRO A 68 15.79 -22.00 -8.00
CA PRO A 68 16.63 -22.18 -6.82
C PRO A 68 18.08 -21.93 -7.22
N THR A 69 18.72 -20.88 -6.69
CA THR A 69 20.17 -20.77 -6.83
C THR A 69 20.80 -21.96 -6.11
N ALA A 70 21.71 -22.66 -6.79
CA ALA A 70 22.40 -23.83 -6.27
C ALA A 70 23.25 -23.45 -5.06
N ALA A 71 22.65 -23.51 -3.87
CA ALA A 71 23.39 -23.51 -2.63
C ALA A 71 23.97 -24.91 -2.46
N VAL A 72 25.28 -25.05 -2.69
CA VAL A 72 26.06 -26.22 -2.30
C VAL A 72 25.77 -26.48 -0.81
N GLY A 73 25.31 -27.69 -0.46
CA GLY A 73 25.21 -28.13 0.94
C GLY A 73 23.85 -28.06 1.65
N GLY A 74 22.73 -28.33 0.97
CA GLY A 74 21.45 -28.66 1.64
C GLY A 74 20.42 -27.52 1.77
N PHE A 75 20.70 -26.34 1.22
CA PHE A 75 19.80 -25.16 1.20
C PHE A 75 19.19 -24.88 -0.19
N LEU A 76 18.92 -25.91 -0.98
CA LEU A 76 18.21 -25.78 -2.26
C LEU A 76 16.84 -25.14 -2.02
N GLY A 77 16.64 -23.90 -2.51
CA GLY A 77 15.37 -23.18 -2.42
C GLY A 77 15.29 -22.08 -1.36
N ALA A 78 16.31 -21.88 -0.52
CA ALA A 78 16.29 -20.83 0.50
C ALA A 78 16.15 -19.41 -0.09
N THR A 79 16.75 -19.17 -1.25
CA THR A 79 16.67 -17.89 -1.98
C THR A 79 15.30 -17.66 -2.61
N VAL A 80 14.70 -18.70 -3.21
CA VAL A 80 13.33 -18.67 -3.74
C VAL A 80 12.31 -18.45 -2.61
N MET A 81 12.44 -19.21 -1.53
CA MET A 81 11.58 -19.06 -0.34
C MET A 81 11.70 -17.66 0.26
N HIS A 82 12.92 -17.09 0.32
CA HIS A 82 13.12 -15.73 0.79
C HIS A 82 12.46 -14.71 -0.15
N ALA A 83 12.65 -14.83 -1.47
CA ALA A 83 12.04 -13.95 -2.46
C ALA A 83 10.50 -14.00 -2.39
N MET A 84 9.92 -15.20 -2.31
CA MET A 84 8.47 -15.38 -2.14
C MET A 84 7.97 -14.79 -0.83
N ARG A 85 8.64 -15.08 0.30
CA ARG A 85 8.25 -14.55 1.60
C ARG A 85 8.28 -13.03 1.62
N MET A 86 9.35 -12.42 1.10
CA MET A 86 9.47 -10.96 1.02
C MET A 86 8.44 -10.37 0.07
N GLY A 87 8.21 -11.00 -1.09
CA GLY A 87 7.20 -10.58 -2.06
C GLY A 87 5.77 -10.63 -1.48
N VAL A 88 5.41 -11.72 -0.79
CA VAL A 88 4.10 -11.86 -0.13
C VAL A 88 3.97 -10.87 1.03
N SER A 89 4.97 -10.77 1.90
CA SER A 89 4.95 -9.84 3.04
C SER A 89 4.78 -8.39 2.58
N LYS A 90 5.57 -7.93 1.60
CA LYS A 90 5.47 -6.55 1.10
C LYS A 90 4.26 -6.33 0.20
N GLY A 91 3.82 -7.34 -0.54
CA GLY A 91 2.58 -7.29 -1.32
C GLY A 91 1.34 -7.12 -0.45
N VAL A 92 1.20 -7.96 0.60
CA VAL A 92 0.09 -7.87 1.57
C VAL A 92 0.13 -6.54 2.32
N PHE A 93 1.32 -6.01 2.65
CA PHE A 93 1.45 -4.69 3.24
C PHE A 93 0.95 -3.57 2.31
N SER A 94 1.23 -3.67 1.00
CA SER A 94 0.85 -2.64 0.03
C SER A 94 -0.65 -2.60 -0.23
N ASN A 95 -1.24 -3.76 -0.55
CA ASN A 95 -2.64 -3.83 -0.97
C ASN A 95 -3.63 -4.18 0.15
N GLU A 96 -3.12 -4.50 1.33
CA GLU A 96 -3.90 -4.86 2.54
C GLU A 96 -4.78 -6.11 2.38
N SER A 97 -4.45 -6.98 1.40
CA SER A 97 -5.24 -8.18 1.13
C SER A 97 -5.20 -9.15 2.31
N GLY A 98 -6.38 -9.55 2.77
CA GLY A 98 -6.54 -10.46 3.92
C GLY A 98 -6.42 -9.79 5.29
N LEU A 99 -6.05 -8.51 5.38
CA LEU A 99 -5.93 -7.80 6.67
C LEU A 99 -7.27 -7.41 7.28
N GLY A 100 -8.32 -7.29 6.47
CA GLY A 100 -9.67 -6.88 6.93
C GLY A 100 -9.84 -5.37 7.18
N SER A 101 -8.81 -4.56 6.91
CA SER A 101 -8.84 -3.10 7.06
C SER A 101 -9.63 -2.39 5.95
N ALA A 102 -9.35 -2.70 4.68
CA ALA A 102 -9.97 -2.03 3.53
C ALA A 102 -11.52 -2.04 3.53
N PRO A 103 -12.21 -3.12 3.94
CA PRO A 103 -13.67 -3.13 4.07
C PRO A 103 -14.24 -2.07 5.05
N ILE A 104 -13.45 -1.57 6.00
CA ILE A 104 -13.89 -0.52 6.94
C ILE A 104 -14.20 0.79 6.19
N ALA A 105 -13.36 1.18 5.23
CA ALA A 105 -13.66 2.31 4.34
C ALA A 105 -14.85 2.00 3.44
N ALA A 106 -14.92 0.79 2.89
CA ALA A 106 -16.00 0.38 2.00
C ALA A 106 -17.38 0.46 2.67
N ALA A 107 -17.45 0.14 3.97
CA ALA A 107 -18.67 0.23 4.77
C ALA A 107 -19.21 1.66 4.92
N ALA A 108 -18.37 2.69 4.76
CA ALA A 108 -18.79 4.09 4.80
C ALA A 108 -19.46 4.57 3.50
N ALA A 109 -19.39 3.77 2.42
CA ALA A 109 -19.94 4.15 1.13
C ALA A 109 -21.48 4.11 1.14
N LYS A 110 -22.09 5.09 0.46
CA LYS A 110 -23.55 5.16 0.29
C LYS A 110 -23.98 4.26 -0.85
N THR A 111 -24.17 2.97 -0.55
CA THR A 111 -24.65 1.97 -1.51
C THR A 111 -25.69 1.05 -0.86
N PRO A 112 -26.83 0.80 -1.52
CA PRO A 112 -27.80 -0.17 -1.02
C PRO A 112 -27.36 -1.62 -1.30
N ASN A 113 -26.30 -1.83 -2.09
CA ASN A 113 -25.86 -3.15 -2.50
C ASN A 113 -24.39 -3.41 -2.08
N PRO A 114 -24.15 -4.40 -1.21
CA PRO A 114 -22.80 -4.70 -0.73
C PRO A 114 -21.89 -5.23 -1.84
N VAL A 115 -22.41 -6.02 -2.78
CA VAL A 115 -21.64 -6.57 -3.91
C VAL A 115 -21.14 -5.46 -4.83
N LYS A 116 -21.98 -4.46 -5.13
CA LYS A 116 -21.56 -3.30 -5.94
C LYS A 116 -20.37 -2.58 -5.30
N GLN A 117 -20.41 -2.37 -3.99
CA GLN A 117 -19.31 -1.70 -3.28
C GLN A 117 -18.08 -2.59 -3.14
N ALA A 118 -18.25 -3.89 -2.94
CA ALA A 118 -17.15 -4.85 -2.92
C ALA A 118 -16.41 -4.87 -4.27
N LEU A 119 -17.12 -4.82 -5.40
CA LEU A 119 -16.52 -4.74 -6.73
C LEU A 119 -15.69 -3.47 -6.91
N VAL A 120 -16.17 -2.31 -6.42
CA VAL A 120 -15.39 -1.07 -6.40
C VAL A 120 -14.17 -1.22 -5.49
N SER A 121 -14.33 -1.76 -4.29
CA SER A 121 -13.24 -1.95 -3.33
C SER A 121 -12.15 -2.89 -3.86
N MET A 122 -12.51 -3.92 -4.62
CA MET A 122 -11.56 -4.88 -5.21
C MET A 122 -10.63 -4.23 -6.24
N THR A 123 -11.04 -3.11 -6.86
CA THR A 123 -10.18 -2.36 -7.79
C THR A 123 -8.94 -1.78 -7.11
N GLN A 124 -8.97 -1.58 -5.78
CA GLN A 124 -7.82 -1.11 -5.01
C GLN A 124 -6.60 -2.01 -5.23
N THR A 125 -6.75 -3.33 -5.04
CA THR A 125 -5.65 -4.29 -5.18
C THR A 125 -5.10 -4.32 -6.60
N PHE A 126 -5.96 -4.19 -7.61
CA PHE A 126 -5.55 -4.11 -9.01
C PHE A 126 -4.71 -2.85 -9.27
N ILE A 127 -5.20 -1.68 -8.88
CA ILE A 127 -4.52 -0.40 -9.11
C ILE A 127 -3.22 -0.35 -8.32
N ASP A 128 -3.23 -0.74 -7.06
CA ASP A 128 -2.04 -0.71 -6.20
C ASP A 128 -0.97 -1.69 -6.69
N THR A 129 -1.27 -3.00 -6.72
CA THR A 129 -0.23 -4.01 -6.95
C THR A 129 0.04 -4.26 -8.43
N LEU A 130 -1.00 -4.51 -9.23
CA LEU A 130 -0.84 -4.92 -10.63
C LEU A 130 -0.47 -3.74 -11.54
N VAL A 131 -0.87 -2.52 -11.19
CA VAL A 131 -0.49 -1.32 -11.94
C VAL A 131 0.69 -0.63 -11.27
N VAL A 132 0.48 0.03 -10.12
CA VAL A 132 1.48 0.93 -9.53
C VAL A 132 2.74 0.17 -9.10
N CYS A 133 2.63 -0.86 -8.25
CA CYS A 133 3.81 -1.61 -7.77
C CYS A 133 4.55 -2.34 -8.89
N THR A 134 3.82 -2.86 -9.88
CA THR A 134 4.44 -3.52 -11.04
C THR A 134 5.25 -2.51 -11.84
N MET A 135 4.70 -1.33 -12.14
CA MET A 135 5.44 -0.27 -12.82
C MET A 135 6.68 0.18 -12.03
N THR A 136 6.55 0.34 -10.70
CA THR A 136 7.68 0.62 -9.81
C THR A 136 8.75 -0.46 -9.92
N GLY A 137 8.38 -1.73 -9.82
CA GLY A 137 9.29 -2.86 -9.91
C GLY A 137 10.01 -2.94 -11.26
N LEU A 138 9.29 -2.69 -12.36
CA LEU A 138 9.87 -2.65 -13.69
C LEU A 138 10.90 -1.51 -13.82
N VAL A 139 10.59 -0.29 -13.36
CA VAL A 139 11.54 0.84 -13.36
C VAL A 139 12.75 0.54 -12.49
N LEU A 140 12.55 -0.08 -11.31
CA LEU A 140 13.65 -0.50 -10.43
C LEU A 140 14.58 -1.49 -11.13
N ILE A 141 14.05 -2.54 -11.75
CA ILE A 141 14.86 -3.56 -12.44
C ILE A 141 15.57 -2.95 -13.64
N LEU A 142 14.84 -2.17 -14.46
CA LEU A 142 15.37 -1.46 -15.62
C LEU A 142 16.54 -0.54 -15.25
N SER A 143 16.49 0.10 -14.08
CA SER A 143 17.57 0.98 -13.61
C SER A 143 18.87 0.23 -13.33
N GLY A 144 18.81 -1.07 -13.00
CA GLY A 144 19.96 -1.86 -12.54
C GLY A 144 20.49 -1.44 -11.15
N LEU A 145 19.93 -0.42 -10.51
CA LEU A 145 20.41 0.08 -9.21
C LEU A 145 20.08 -0.87 -8.04
N TRP A 146 19.18 -1.82 -8.26
CA TRP A 146 18.81 -2.84 -7.28
C TRP A 146 19.96 -3.81 -6.94
N THR A 147 21.05 -3.83 -7.71
CA THR A 147 22.24 -4.68 -7.46
C THR A 147 23.35 -3.96 -6.69
N TYR A 148 23.25 -2.64 -6.44
CA TYR A 148 24.33 -1.81 -5.90
C TYR A 148 24.55 -1.95 -4.37
N GLY A 149 23.94 -2.94 -3.73
CA GLY A 149 24.18 -3.26 -2.33
C GLY A 149 23.31 -2.48 -1.33
N PRO A 150 23.60 -2.59 -0.01
CA PRO A 150 22.65 -2.24 1.04
C PRO A 150 22.51 -0.72 1.30
N GLU A 151 23.35 0.11 0.70
CA GLU A 151 23.37 1.56 0.90
C GLU A 151 22.24 2.28 0.16
N LEU A 152 21.72 1.65 -0.90
CA LEU A 152 20.63 2.18 -1.71
C LEU A 152 19.36 1.35 -1.51
N LYS A 153 18.51 1.77 -0.58
CA LYS A 153 17.28 1.06 -0.20
C LYS A 153 16.06 1.98 -0.16
N GLY A 154 14.88 1.35 -0.21
CA GLY A 154 13.59 2.01 0.03
C GLY A 154 13.32 3.16 -0.94
N ALA A 155 12.72 4.24 -0.42
CA ALA A 155 12.34 5.41 -1.22
C ALA A 155 13.51 6.03 -2.01
N LYS A 156 14.72 6.03 -1.45
CA LYS A 156 15.92 6.57 -2.11
C LYS A 156 16.27 5.78 -3.36
N LEU A 157 16.18 4.45 -3.31
CA LEU A 157 16.41 3.58 -4.47
C LEU A 157 15.41 3.90 -5.59
N THR A 158 14.13 4.04 -5.28
CA THR A 158 13.10 4.37 -6.27
C THR A 158 13.31 5.75 -6.87
N ALA A 159 13.65 6.77 -6.06
CA ALA A 159 13.92 8.11 -6.55
C ALA A 159 15.10 8.12 -7.54
N MET A 160 16.21 7.50 -7.18
CA MET A 160 17.39 7.39 -8.04
C MET A 160 17.10 6.59 -9.33
N ALA A 161 16.27 5.54 -9.25
CA ALA A 161 15.88 4.76 -10.42
C ALA A 161 15.09 5.60 -11.43
N PHE A 162 14.17 6.45 -10.97
CA PHE A 162 13.45 7.39 -11.84
C PHE A 162 14.38 8.51 -12.34
N GLY A 163 15.26 9.03 -11.49
CA GLY A 163 16.25 10.05 -11.86
C GLY A 163 17.23 9.60 -12.94
N LYS A 164 17.52 8.29 -13.02
CA LYS A 164 18.37 7.72 -14.08
C LYS A 164 17.77 7.88 -15.48
N PHE A 165 16.44 7.92 -15.61
CA PHE A 165 15.75 7.93 -16.90
C PHE A 165 15.12 9.26 -17.27
N LEU A 166 14.77 10.08 -16.28
CA LEU A 166 14.15 11.39 -16.50
C LEU A 166 15.15 12.53 -16.26
N PRO A 167 15.30 13.48 -17.20
CA PRO A 167 16.36 14.48 -17.15
C PRO A 167 16.15 15.53 -16.05
N GLY A 168 17.24 16.23 -15.70
CA GLY A 168 17.18 17.43 -14.86
C GLY A 168 16.70 17.20 -13.42
N GLY A 169 16.79 15.97 -12.90
CA GLY A 169 16.35 15.62 -11.54
C GLY A 169 14.82 15.50 -11.38
N ILE A 170 14.06 15.63 -12.47
CA ILE A 170 12.59 15.61 -12.40
C ILE A 170 12.05 14.26 -11.91
N GLY A 171 12.73 13.16 -12.23
CA GLY A 171 12.34 11.82 -11.77
C GLY A 171 12.41 11.66 -10.25
N GLU A 172 13.52 12.10 -9.64
CA GLU A 172 13.68 12.10 -8.18
C GLU A 172 12.65 13.00 -7.49
N PHE A 173 12.41 14.18 -8.07
CA PHE A 173 11.41 15.11 -7.58
C PHE A 173 10.00 14.51 -7.62
N ILE A 174 9.60 13.90 -8.74
CA ILE A 174 8.29 13.24 -8.89
C ILE A 174 8.11 12.14 -7.84
N VAL A 175 9.10 11.26 -7.66
CA VAL A 175 9.02 10.18 -6.66
C VAL A 175 8.92 10.75 -5.25
N THR A 176 9.71 11.78 -4.92
CA THR A 176 9.69 12.39 -3.60
C THR A 176 8.34 13.07 -3.32
N LEU A 177 7.82 13.82 -4.29
CA LEU A 177 6.55 14.51 -4.20
C LEU A 177 5.38 13.53 -4.05
N THR A 178 5.32 12.51 -4.91
CA THR A 178 4.27 11.49 -4.86
C THR A 178 4.37 10.66 -3.58
N LEU A 179 5.57 10.35 -3.07
CA LEU A 179 5.76 9.64 -1.80
C LEU A 179 5.14 10.39 -0.61
N ILE A 180 5.26 11.72 -0.58
CA ILE A 180 4.61 12.54 0.46
C ILE A 180 3.10 12.33 0.42
N PHE A 181 2.49 12.37 -0.77
CA PHE A 181 1.05 12.14 -0.92
C PHE A 181 0.63 10.70 -0.63
N PHE A 182 1.40 9.70 -1.07
CA PHE A 182 1.16 8.29 -0.75
C PHE A 182 1.15 8.10 0.77
N ALA A 183 2.25 8.47 1.45
CA ALA A 183 2.36 8.33 2.89
C ALA A 183 1.25 9.10 3.63
N TYR A 184 0.96 10.33 3.22
CA TYR A 184 -0.07 11.14 3.86
C TYR A 184 -1.48 10.56 3.66
N SER A 185 -1.81 10.07 2.47
CA SER A 185 -3.09 9.41 2.21
C SER A 185 -3.28 8.16 3.08
N THR A 186 -2.22 7.36 3.26
CA THR A 186 -2.23 6.18 4.13
C THR A 186 -2.43 6.57 5.59
N ILE A 187 -1.75 7.61 6.08
CA ILE A 187 -1.93 8.14 7.46
C ILE A 187 -3.40 8.49 7.71
N LEU A 188 -4.05 9.18 6.78
CA LEU A 188 -5.46 9.57 6.91
C LEU A 188 -6.40 8.36 6.89
N GLY A 189 -6.17 7.40 5.98
CA GLY A 189 -6.98 6.19 5.88
C GLY A 189 -6.87 5.30 7.12
N TRP A 190 -5.65 5.05 7.58
CA TRP A 190 -5.39 4.20 8.75
C TRP A 190 -5.84 4.83 10.06
N CYS A 191 -5.87 6.16 10.17
CA CYS A 191 -6.54 6.84 11.27
C CYS A 191 -8.03 6.46 11.31
N TYR A 192 -8.71 6.45 10.16
CA TYR A 192 -10.13 6.09 10.13
C TYR A 192 -10.36 4.61 10.46
N TYR A 193 -9.49 3.72 9.98
CA TYR A 193 -9.57 2.28 10.28
C TYR A 193 -9.44 2.01 11.77
N GLY A 194 -8.41 2.57 12.41
CA GLY A 194 -8.22 2.42 13.84
C GLY A 194 -9.29 3.14 14.67
N GLU A 195 -9.82 4.27 14.19
CA GLU A 195 -10.96 4.95 14.83
C GLU A 195 -12.17 4.02 14.94
N LYS A 196 -12.51 3.28 13.88
CA LYS A 196 -13.66 2.36 13.91
C LYS A 196 -13.44 1.18 14.84
N SER A 197 -12.20 0.68 14.91
CA SER A 197 -11.82 -0.36 15.89
C SER A 197 -11.94 0.15 17.34
N ILE A 198 -11.52 1.39 17.60
CA ILE A 198 -11.66 2.01 18.93
C ILE A 198 -13.12 2.27 19.28
N GLU A 199 -13.92 2.75 18.33
CA GLU A 199 -15.35 2.95 18.52
C GLU A 199 -16.07 1.64 18.85
N TYR A 200 -15.70 0.54 18.20
CA TYR A 200 -16.25 -0.78 18.49
C TYR A 200 -15.96 -1.23 19.94
N LEU A 201 -14.74 -1.02 20.44
CA LEU A 201 -14.31 -1.46 21.77
C LEU A 201 -14.75 -0.52 22.90
N PHE A 202 -14.63 0.79 22.69
CA PHE A 202 -14.72 1.81 23.74
C PHE A 202 -15.80 2.86 23.48
N LYS A 203 -16.62 2.68 22.43
CA LYS A 203 -17.71 3.57 22.01
C LYS A 203 -17.20 4.93 21.51
N GLU A 204 -18.13 5.74 21.03
CA GLU A 204 -17.87 7.00 20.33
C GLU A 204 -17.04 8.02 21.15
N ARG A 205 -17.17 8.01 22.48
CA ARG A 205 -16.43 8.95 23.35
C ARG A 205 -14.91 8.80 23.24
N ALA A 206 -14.42 7.59 22.98
CA ALA A 206 -13.00 7.30 22.86
C ALA A 206 -12.39 7.77 21.52
N VAL A 207 -13.23 8.03 20.50
CA VAL A 207 -12.77 8.42 19.15
C VAL A 207 -11.97 9.72 19.16
N LYS A 208 -12.41 10.72 19.92
CA LYS A 208 -11.70 12.01 20.01
C LYS A 208 -10.31 11.84 20.63
N ILE A 209 -10.21 11.03 21.70
CA ILE A 209 -8.95 10.73 22.36
C ILE A 209 -8.03 9.99 21.40
N TYR A 210 -8.55 8.99 20.68
CA TYR A 210 -7.79 8.25 19.68
C TYR A 210 -7.21 9.16 18.60
N ARG A 211 -7.99 10.09 18.03
CA ARG A 211 -7.49 11.02 17.01
C ARG A 211 -6.33 11.87 17.52
N VAL A 212 -6.43 12.41 18.74
CA VAL A 212 -5.35 13.22 19.34
C VAL A 212 -4.10 12.37 19.55
N VAL A 213 -4.25 11.16 20.09
CA VAL A 213 -3.15 10.21 20.26
C VAL A 213 -2.52 9.87 18.91
N PHE A 214 -3.34 9.62 17.87
CA PHE A 214 -2.86 9.32 16.53
C PHE A 214 -1.99 10.44 15.95
N VAL A 215 -2.39 11.71 16.10
CA VAL A 215 -1.58 12.87 15.68
C VAL A 215 -0.22 12.89 16.39
N ILE A 216 -0.19 12.62 17.69
CA ILE A 216 1.06 12.55 18.45
C ILE A 216 1.96 11.44 17.90
N PHE A 217 1.39 10.26 17.64
CA PHE A 217 2.14 9.14 17.05
C PHE A 217 2.66 9.43 15.63
N VAL A 218 1.96 10.23 14.83
CA VAL A 218 2.46 10.70 13.52
C VAL A 218 3.75 11.53 13.70
N ALA A 219 3.79 12.43 14.68
CA ALA A 219 5.01 13.19 14.98
C ALA A 219 6.14 12.30 15.52
N VAL A 220 5.83 11.39 16.45
CA VAL A 220 6.81 10.46 17.04
C VAL A 220 7.39 9.51 15.98
N GLY A 221 6.56 9.09 15.01
CA GLY A 221 6.95 8.18 13.94
C GLY A 221 8.13 8.68 13.10
N THR A 222 8.36 10.00 13.00
CA THR A 222 9.48 10.56 12.22
C THR A 222 10.85 10.33 12.87
N PHE A 223 10.89 9.87 14.13
CA PHE A 223 12.13 9.54 14.84
C PHE A 223 12.42 8.04 14.88
N LEU A 224 11.48 7.19 14.45
CA LEU A 224 11.63 5.73 14.51
C LEU A 224 12.44 5.20 13.33
N LYS A 225 13.26 4.17 13.58
CA LYS A 225 14.00 3.47 12.53
C LYS A 225 13.05 2.63 11.69
N LEU A 226 13.21 2.72 10.38
CA LEU A 226 12.37 2.04 9.38
C LEU A 226 12.25 0.53 9.65
N GLU A 227 13.36 -0.15 9.96
CA GLU A 227 13.37 -1.60 10.24
C GLU A 227 12.52 -1.99 11.46
N THR A 228 12.58 -1.19 12.53
CA THR A 228 11.76 -1.39 13.73
C THR A 228 10.28 -1.25 13.40
N VAL A 229 9.92 -0.24 12.61
CA VAL A 229 8.53 0.00 12.18
C VAL A 229 8.01 -1.16 11.32
N TRP A 230 8.81 -1.66 10.37
CA TRP A 230 8.44 -2.81 9.56
C TRP A 230 8.18 -4.06 10.40
N ARG A 231 9.07 -4.39 11.34
CA ARG A 231 8.92 -5.57 12.20
C ARG A 231 7.65 -5.48 13.06
N LEU A 232 7.40 -4.31 13.66
CA LEU A 232 6.18 -4.10 14.44
C LEU A 232 4.93 -4.23 13.56
N SER A 233 4.95 -3.62 12.37
CA SER A 233 3.84 -3.70 11.43
C SER A 233 3.56 -5.12 10.95
N ASP A 234 4.58 -5.93 10.67
CA ASP A 234 4.39 -7.31 10.23
C ASP A 234 3.68 -8.15 11.31
N ILE A 235 4.03 -7.96 12.59
CA ILE A 235 3.38 -8.64 13.71
C ILE A 235 1.92 -8.18 13.84
N MET A 236 1.67 -6.87 13.84
CA MET A 236 0.32 -6.32 13.98
C MET A 236 -0.58 -6.74 12.80
N ASN A 237 -0.05 -6.72 11.58
CA ASN A 237 -0.77 -7.17 10.38
C ASN A 237 -1.11 -8.66 10.46
N GLY A 238 -0.20 -9.50 10.98
CA GLY A 238 -0.49 -10.91 11.23
C GLY A 238 -1.63 -11.11 12.23
N LEU A 239 -1.63 -10.34 13.33
CA LEU A 239 -2.69 -10.38 14.34
C LEU A 239 -4.06 -9.90 13.81
N MET A 240 -4.07 -8.96 12.86
CA MET A 240 -5.30 -8.50 12.19
C MET A 240 -5.79 -9.51 11.15
N ALA A 241 -4.87 -10.05 10.35
CA ALA A 241 -5.19 -10.98 9.28
C ALA A 241 -5.78 -12.29 9.80
N PHE A 242 -5.22 -12.84 10.87
CA PHE A 242 -5.64 -14.14 11.41
C PHE A 242 -7.15 -14.24 11.71
N PRO A 243 -7.74 -13.40 12.59
CA PRO A 243 -9.18 -13.48 12.87
C PRO A 243 -10.03 -13.14 11.64
N ASN A 244 -9.59 -12.21 10.80
CA ASN A 244 -10.30 -11.83 9.58
C ASN A 244 -10.38 -13.00 8.58
N LEU A 245 -9.27 -13.69 8.34
CA LEU A 245 -9.22 -14.84 7.43
C LEU A 245 -10.08 -16.00 7.92
N VAL A 246 -10.05 -16.29 9.24
CA VAL A 246 -10.92 -17.30 9.85
C VAL A 246 -12.40 -16.96 9.62
N ALA A 247 -12.78 -15.70 9.84
CA ALA A 247 -14.14 -15.24 9.60
C ALA A 247 -14.54 -15.33 8.12
N LEU A 248 -13.66 -14.94 7.20
CA LEU A 248 -13.92 -15.02 5.75
C LEU A 248 -14.15 -16.46 5.28
N VAL A 249 -13.37 -17.42 5.78
CA VAL A 249 -13.58 -18.84 5.47
C VAL A 249 -14.91 -19.32 6.01
N GLY A 250 -15.22 -19.01 7.28
CA GLY A 250 -16.49 -19.39 7.91
C GLY A 250 -17.74 -18.76 7.28
N LEU A 251 -17.61 -17.54 6.75
CA LEU A 251 -18.71 -16.77 6.14
C LEU A 251 -18.71 -16.83 4.61
N SER A 252 -17.86 -17.67 4.00
CA SER A 252 -17.71 -17.79 2.54
C SER A 252 -19.03 -18.09 1.83
N ALA A 253 -19.88 -18.93 2.41
CA ALA A 253 -21.22 -19.25 1.87
C ALA A 253 -22.12 -18.00 1.74
N ILE A 254 -22.03 -17.05 2.67
CA ILE A 254 -22.81 -15.80 2.62
C ILE A 254 -22.34 -14.94 1.45
N VAL A 255 -21.02 -14.80 1.28
CA VAL A 255 -20.44 -14.03 0.17
C VAL A 255 -20.85 -14.61 -1.18
N VAL A 256 -20.79 -15.94 -1.33
CA VAL A 256 -21.23 -16.63 -2.55
C VAL A 256 -22.73 -16.41 -2.80
N SER A 257 -23.57 -16.58 -1.78
CA SER A 257 -25.01 -16.35 -1.87
C SER A 257 -25.35 -14.92 -2.30
N GLU A 258 -24.77 -13.90 -1.66
CA GLU A 258 -25.02 -12.50 -2.00
C GLU A 258 -24.54 -12.13 -3.39
N THR A 259 -23.39 -12.68 -3.80
CA THR A 259 -22.84 -12.50 -5.16
C THR A 259 -23.77 -13.09 -6.22
N ASN A 260 -24.24 -14.32 -6.01
CA ASN A 260 -25.18 -14.98 -6.93
C ASN A 260 -26.51 -14.23 -7.04
N LYS A 261 -27.08 -13.77 -5.91
CA LYS A 261 -28.30 -12.94 -5.91
C LYS A 261 -28.13 -11.65 -6.71
N TYR A 262 -26.97 -11.00 -6.60
CA TYR A 262 -26.67 -9.77 -7.33
C TYR A 262 -26.65 -9.98 -8.85
N TYR A 263 -25.92 -10.99 -9.32
CA TYR A 263 -25.82 -11.27 -10.76
C TYR A 263 -27.13 -11.81 -11.34
N TYR A 264 -27.86 -12.65 -10.60
CA TYR A 264 -29.17 -13.15 -11.03
C TYR A 264 -30.20 -12.01 -11.22
N LYS A 265 -30.24 -11.03 -10.31
CA LYS A 265 -31.11 -9.86 -10.44
C LYS A 265 -30.73 -8.94 -11.61
N ARG A 266 -29.49 -9.00 -12.10
CA ARG A 266 -28.98 -8.14 -13.19
C ARG A 266 -29.18 -8.75 -14.58
N GLN A 267 -29.53 -10.04 -14.65
CA GLN A 267 -29.89 -10.75 -15.89
C GLN A 267 -31.38 -10.60 -16.25
N LYS A 268 -32.20 -10.09 -15.33
CA LYS A 268 -33.59 -9.67 -15.59
C LYS A 268 -33.64 -8.17 -15.85
#